data_AF-A0A956AED6-F1
#
_entry.id   AF-A0A956AED6-F1
#
_cell.length_a   1.000
_cell.length_b   1.000
_cell.length_c   1.000
_cell.angle_alpha   90.00
_cell.angle_beta   90.00
_cell.angle_gamma   90.00
#
_symmetry.space_group_name_H-M   'P 1'
#
loop_
_entity.id
_entity.type
_entity.pdbx_description
1 polymer ?
#
loop_
_entity_poly.entity_id
_entity_poly.type
_entity_poly.pdbx_seq_one_letter_code
_entity_poly.pdbx_strand_id
1 'polypeptide(L)'
;MRTQMQKLAIDTSLRWLTKLAGSELADRLGLREPANRLLYQVTKVSFGALERVVRLKPGSILPNALRAERRGGPATGLFDLTPTETQAMTQKTLRRFAEKVMRPEARAADDAGRPPASALKQARELGLLPMLLPEGLGGAGEPYSPISNALIAEALSWGDMALAVALLAPLSVAQALIDWGNARQQATYLAPFADNGELAAALALVEPQPLFDPWSLRSTARRDRRGFRLRGEKTLVPLGASASYFLIAAHLE
;
A
#
# COMPACT_ATOMS: atom_id res chain seq x y z
N MET A 1 10.22 -12.70 -26.08
CA MET A 1 9.74 -14.01 -25.58
C MET A 1 10.56 -14.57 -24.42
N ARG A 2 11.90 -14.68 -24.49
CA ARG A 2 12.73 -15.25 -23.40
C ARG A 2 12.60 -14.51 -22.04
N THR A 3 12.51 -13.18 -22.06
CA THR A 3 12.39 -12.33 -20.85
C THR A 3 11.03 -12.42 -20.18
N GLN A 4 9.96 -12.71 -20.93
CA GLN A 4 8.61 -12.89 -20.37
C GLN A 4 8.44 -14.27 -19.73
N MET A 5 9.02 -15.33 -20.31
CA MET A 5 9.00 -16.66 -19.68
C MET A 5 9.83 -16.73 -18.40
N GLN A 6 10.95 -15.98 -18.32
CA GLN A 6 11.76 -15.89 -17.10
C GLN A 6 11.05 -15.13 -15.98
N LYS A 7 10.35 -14.02 -16.29
CA LYS A 7 9.51 -13.29 -15.31
C LYS A 7 8.35 -14.15 -14.80
N LEU A 8 7.67 -14.88 -15.70
CA LEU A 8 6.58 -15.77 -15.36
C LEU A 8 7.04 -16.91 -14.42
N ALA A 9 8.23 -17.48 -14.66
CA ALA A 9 8.77 -18.53 -13.79
C ALA A 9 9.10 -18.02 -12.38
N ILE A 10 9.61 -16.79 -12.25
CA ILE A 10 9.93 -16.16 -10.96
C ILE A 10 8.66 -15.82 -10.17
N ASP A 11 7.64 -15.28 -10.83
CA ASP A 11 6.35 -14.96 -10.21
C ASP A 11 5.59 -16.20 -9.74
N THR A 12 5.74 -17.31 -10.46
CA THR A 12 5.14 -18.59 -10.07
C THR A 12 5.87 -19.16 -8.87
N SER A 13 7.20 -19.02 -8.84
CA SER A 13 8.05 -19.49 -7.73
C SER A 13 7.78 -18.73 -6.43
N LEU A 14 7.64 -17.40 -6.48
CA LEU A 14 7.30 -16.56 -5.33
C LEU A 14 5.90 -16.86 -4.79
N ARG A 15 4.90 -17.03 -5.67
CA ARG A 15 3.55 -17.44 -5.26
C ARG A 15 3.53 -18.81 -4.59
N TRP A 16 4.34 -19.76 -5.06
CA TRP A 16 4.49 -21.07 -4.43
C TRP A 16 5.18 -20.98 -3.07
N LEU A 17 6.24 -20.18 -2.94
CA LEU A 17 6.95 -19.98 -1.67
C LEU A 17 6.06 -19.29 -0.63
N THR A 18 5.27 -18.28 -1.02
CA THR A 18 4.33 -17.60 -0.12
C THR A 18 3.21 -18.56 0.33
N LYS A 19 2.72 -19.44 -0.56
CA LYS A 19 1.74 -20.48 -0.19
C LYS A 19 2.33 -21.55 0.74
N LEU A 20 3.56 -21.99 0.50
CA LEU A 20 4.25 -22.97 1.34
C LEU A 20 4.56 -22.43 2.74
N ALA A 21 5.03 -21.18 2.82
CA ALA A 21 5.31 -20.51 4.09
C ALA A 21 4.04 -20.21 4.91
N GLY A 22 2.88 -20.11 4.26
CA GLY A 22 1.58 -19.93 4.90
C GLY A 22 0.85 -21.22 5.27
N SER A 23 1.41 -22.40 4.98
CA SER A 23 0.74 -23.69 5.20
C SER A 23 0.91 -24.22 6.63
N GLU A 24 -0.14 -24.86 7.17
CA GLU A 24 -0.13 -25.49 8.50
C GLU A 24 0.93 -26.61 8.65
N LEU A 25 1.48 -27.11 7.54
CA LEU A 25 2.56 -28.10 7.51
C LEU A 25 3.91 -27.53 7.95
N ALA A 26 4.19 -26.26 7.67
CA ALA A 26 5.42 -25.59 8.11
C ALA A 26 5.45 -25.38 9.64
N ASP A 27 4.27 -25.20 10.24
CA ASP A 27 4.10 -25.09 11.69
C ASP A 27 4.29 -26.43 12.41
N ARG A 28 3.89 -27.55 11.80
CA ARG A 28 4.08 -28.90 12.38
C ARG A 28 5.53 -29.39 12.38
N LEU A 29 6.37 -28.87 11.47
CA LEU A 29 7.76 -29.32 11.29
C LEU A 29 8.80 -28.41 11.97
N GLY A 30 8.38 -27.34 12.67
CA GLY A 30 9.29 -26.47 13.42
C GLY A 30 10.28 -25.66 12.57
N LEU A 31 10.14 -25.66 11.24
CA LEU A 31 11.04 -24.98 10.29
C LEU A 31 10.77 -23.46 10.18
N ARG A 32 9.97 -22.91 11.10
CA ARG A 32 9.40 -21.56 11.08
C ARG A 32 10.44 -20.44 11.17
N GLU A 33 11.38 -20.54 12.11
CA GLU A 33 12.47 -19.58 12.27
C GLU A 33 13.49 -19.64 11.11
N PRO A 34 13.97 -20.83 10.70
CA PRO A 34 14.85 -20.96 9.54
C PRO A 34 14.21 -20.47 8.23
N ALA A 35 12.95 -20.83 7.96
CA ALA A 35 12.24 -20.44 6.75
C ALA A 35 11.93 -18.93 6.74
N ASN A 36 11.54 -18.32 7.87
CA ASN A 36 11.34 -16.88 7.96
C ASN A 36 12.64 -16.09 7.84
N ARG A 37 13.75 -16.58 8.40
CA ARG A 37 15.07 -15.97 8.20
C ARG A 37 15.52 -16.11 6.75
N LEU A 38 15.29 -17.26 6.12
CA LEU A 38 15.60 -17.50 4.72
C LEU A 38 14.71 -16.65 3.81
N LEU A 39 13.41 -16.51 4.06
CA LEU A 39 12.52 -15.63 3.30
C LEU A 39 12.85 -14.16 3.55
N TYR A 40 13.11 -13.74 4.79
CA TYR A 40 13.55 -12.36 5.06
C TYR A 40 14.89 -12.06 4.38
N GLN A 41 15.85 -12.99 4.44
CA GLN A 41 17.11 -12.87 3.74
C GLN A 41 16.92 -12.93 2.24
N VAL A 42 16.09 -13.82 1.70
CA VAL A 42 15.80 -13.92 0.26
C VAL A 42 15.04 -12.70 -0.20
N THR A 43 14.08 -12.13 0.53
CA THR A 43 13.42 -10.87 0.16
C THR A 43 14.43 -9.71 0.22
N LYS A 44 15.25 -9.61 1.27
CA LYS A 44 16.30 -8.57 1.41
C LYS A 44 17.44 -8.73 0.39
N VAL A 45 17.78 -9.97 0.04
CA VAL A 45 18.81 -10.35 -0.95
C VAL A 45 18.20 -10.40 -2.35
N SER A 46 16.89 -10.53 -2.56
CA SER A 46 16.24 -10.41 -3.86
C SER A 46 16.23 -8.94 -4.31
N PHE A 47 16.13 -8.00 -3.37
CA PHE A 47 16.35 -6.58 -3.66
C PHE A 47 17.85 -6.21 -3.80
N GLY A 48 18.80 -6.96 -3.19
CA GLY A 48 20.25 -6.67 -3.24
C GLY A 48 21.12 -7.56 -4.14
N ALA A 49 20.63 -8.71 -4.62
CA ALA A 49 21.37 -9.70 -5.40
C ALA A 49 20.90 -9.81 -6.85
N LEU A 50 19.76 -9.21 -7.20
CA LEU A 50 19.45 -8.92 -8.61
C LEU A 50 20.44 -7.90 -9.20
N GLU A 51 21.00 -6.99 -8.38
CA GLU A 51 22.12 -6.12 -8.81
C GLU A 51 23.46 -6.87 -8.92
N ARG A 52 23.71 -7.88 -8.06
CA ARG A 52 24.99 -8.62 -8.05
C ARG A 52 25.16 -9.62 -9.18
N VAL A 53 24.09 -10.16 -9.76
CA VAL A 53 24.19 -11.08 -10.90
C VAL A 53 24.50 -10.34 -12.21
N VAL A 54 24.29 -9.02 -12.28
CA VAL A 54 24.52 -8.23 -13.51
C VAL A 54 25.91 -7.59 -13.57
N ARG A 55 26.67 -7.48 -12.47
CA ARG A 55 28.05 -6.93 -12.53
C ARG A 55 29.01 -7.59 -11.54
N LEU A 56 29.65 -8.66 -11.97
CA LEU A 56 30.97 -9.05 -11.45
C LEU A 56 32.05 -8.53 -12.42
N LYS A 57 32.58 -7.34 -12.11
CA LYS A 57 33.99 -7.01 -12.39
C LYS A 57 34.67 -6.76 -11.03
N PRO A 58 35.89 -7.28 -10.80
CA PRO A 58 36.55 -7.14 -9.52
C PRO A 58 37.07 -5.70 -9.33
N GLY A 59 36.72 -5.07 -8.21
CA GLY A 59 37.42 -3.87 -7.71
C GLY A 59 36.66 -2.55 -7.70
N SER A 60 35.43 -2.47 -7.17
CA SER A 60 34.85 -1.15 -6.83
C SER A 60 34.05 -1.15 -5.52
N ILE A 61 34.32 -0.10 -4.75
CA ILE A 61 33.74 0.28 -3.46
C ILE A 61 32.23 0.54 -3.64
N LEU A 62 31.43 0.09 -2.66
CA LEU A 62 29.96 0.23 -2.62
C LEU A 62 29.48 1.67 -2.91
N PRO A 63 28.42 1.86 -3.72
CA PRO A 63 27.64 3.10 -3.66
C PRO A 63 26.10 2.91 -3.60
N ASN A 64 25.46 3.60 -2.64
CA ASN A 64 24.21 4.37 -2.79
C ASN A 64 23.02 3.83 -3.65
N ALA A 65 22.61 2.57 -3.48
CA ALA A 65 21.49 1.97 -4.23
C ALA A 65 20.10 2.05 -3.54
N LEU A 66 19.77 3.20 -2.92
CA LEU A 66 18.37 3.56 -2.56
C LEU A 66 17.87 4.81 -3.31
N ARG A 67 18.56 5.21 -4.38
CA ARG A 67 18.04 6.22 -5.31
C ARG A 67 17.09 5.54 -6.28
N ALA A 68 15.80 5.86 -6.20
CA ALA A 68 14.83 5.62 -7.26
C ALA A 68 15.47 5.92 -8.62
N GLU A 69 15.50 4.93 -9.52
CA GLU A 69 15.98 5.15 -10.88
C GLU A 69 15.11 6.23 -11.53
N ARG A 70 15.66 7.44 -11.66
CA ARG A 70 15.11 8.45 -12.56
C ARG A 70 15.25 7.89 -13.98
N ARG A 71 14.18 7.32 -14.51
CA ARG A 71 14.04 7.18 -15.97
C ARG A 71 13.71 8.55 -16.55
N GLY A 72 14.75 9.31 -16.86
CA GLY A 72 14.66 10.59 -17.56
C GLY A 72 15.60 10.56 -18.77
N GLY A 73 15.16 11.19 -19.86
CA GLY A 73 15.96 11.40 -21.08
C GLY A 73 17.25 12.21 -20.83
N PRO A 74 17.87 12.79 -21.87
CA PRO A 74 19.14 13.50 -21.72
C PRO A 74 19.03 14.58 -20.63
N ALA A 75 19.89 14.49 -19.62
CA ALA A 75 19.87 15.38 -18.47
C ALA A 75 20.24 16.80 -18.93
N THR A 76 19.24 17.68 -19.05
CA THR A 76 19.40 19.09 -19.41
C THR A 76 19.96 19.95 -18.28
N GLY A 77 20.18 19.37 -17.09
CA GLY A 77 20.58 20.08 -15.87
C GLY A 77 19.46 20.88 -15.20
N LEU A 78 18.24 20.86 -15.76
CA LEU A 78 17.06 21.53 -15.21
C LEU A 78 16.19 20.58 -14.38
N PHE A 79 15.43 21.13 -13.45
CA PHE A 79 14.44 20.37 -12.68
C PHE A 79 13.21 20.09 -13.55
N ASP A 80 13.02 18.81 -13.92
CA ASP A 80 11.90 18.37 -14.74
C ASP A 80 10.66 18.09 -13.86
N LEU A 81 9.60 18.86 -14.11
CA LEU A 81 8.30 18.76 -13.43
C LEU A 81 7.26 18.01 -14.25
N THR A 82 7.64 17.52 -15.44
CA THR A 82 6.72 16.83 -16.34
C THR A 82 6.34 15.48 -15.73
N PRO A 83 5.03 15.19 -15.53
CA PRO A 83 4.60 13.87 -15.11
C PRO A 83 5.05 12.81 -16.10
N THR A 84 5.36 11.61 -15.61
CA THR A 84 5.58 10.46 -16.48
C THR A 84 4.33 10.14 -17.28
N GLU A 85 4.46 9.40 -18.39
CA GLU A 85 3.31 8.96 -19.18
C GLU A 85 2.28 8.19 -18.32
N THR A 86 2.76 7.30 -17.45
CA THR A 86 1.92 6.57 -16.49
C THR A 86 1.19 7.50 -15.52
N GLN A 87 1.89 8.50 -14.98
CA GLN A 87 1.30 9.50 -14.07
C GLN A 87 0.23 10.34 -14.78
N ALA A 88 0.53 10.82 -15.98
CA ALA A 88 -0.40 11.60 -16.79
C ALA A 88 -1.64 10.78 -17.18
N MET A 89 -1.46 9.52 -17.56
CA MET A 89 -2.57 8.60 -17.85
C MET A 89 -3.44 8.36 -16.62
N THR A 90 -2.82 8.08 -15.47
CA THR A 90 -3.52 7.85 -14.19
C THR A 90 -4.31 9.09 -13.78
N GLN A 91 -3.69 10.26 -13.78
CA GLN A 91 -4.34 11.53 -13.47
C GLN A 91 -5.55 11.77 -14.39
N LYS A 92 -5.38 11.56 -15.71
CA LYS A 92 -6.48 11.74 -16.68
C LYS A 92 -7.64 10.79 -16.45
N THR A 93 -7.36 9.52 -16.14
CA THR A 93 -8.40 8.52 -15.84
C THR A 93 -9.16 8.89 -14.58
N LEU A 94 -8.45 9.21 -13.49
CA LEU A 94 -9.08 9.56 -12.22
C LEU A 94 -9.83 10.89 -12.29
N ARG A 95 -9.35 11.86 -13.10
CA ARG A 95 -10.07 13.11 -13.33
C ARG A 95 -11.41 12.88 -14.01
N ARG A 96 -11.48 11.98 -14.99
CA ARG A 96 -12.75 11.60 -15.63
C ARG A 96 -13.67 10.87 -14.67
N PHE A 97 -13.13 9.97 -13.85
CA PHE A 97 -13.90 9.30 -12.80
C PHE A 97 -14.48 10.33 -11.80
N ALA A 98 -13.66 11.27 -11.35
CA ALA A 98 -14.09 12.35 -10.48
C ALA A 98 -15.20 13.20 -11.10
N GLU A 99 -15.09 13.54 -12.39
CA GLU A 99 -16.09 14.32 -13.11
C GLU A 99 -17.41 13.57 -13.35
N LYS A 100 -17.34 12.31 -13.78
CA LYS A 100 -18.52 11.57 -14.23
C LYS A 100 -19.21 10.78 -13.12
N VAL A 101 -18.48 10.44 -12.05
CA VAL A 101 -18.97 9.56 -10.98
C VAL A 101 -19.04 10.28 -9.64
N MET A 102 -17.94 10.91 -9.19
CA MET A 102 -17.90 11.49 -7.84
C MET A 102 -18.69 12.80 -7.75
N ARG A 103 -18.45 13.74 -8.67
CA ARG A 103 -19.01 15.09 -8.61
C ARG A 103 -20.55 15.12 -8.66
N PRO A 104 -21.23 14.31 -9.51
CA PRO A 104 -22.70 14.27 -9.52
C PRO A 104 -23.29 13.75 -8.21
N GLU A 105 -22.57 12.87 -7.51
CA GLU A 105 -23.01 12.24 -6.27
C GLU A 105 -22.64 13.04 -5.02
N ALA A 106 -21.74 14.02 -5.14
CA ALA A 106 -21.12 14.74 -4.02
C ALA A 106 -22.16 15.36 -3.07
N ARG A 107 -23.19 16.01 -3.61
CA ARG A 107 -24.21 16.66 -2.78
C ARG A 107 -25.04 15.64 -1.99
N ALA A 108 -25.46 14.56 -2.64
CA ALA A 108 -26.22 13.51 -1.97
C ALA A 108 -25.37 12.80 -0.90
N ALA A 109 -24.06 12.66 -1.15
CA ALA A 109 -23.12 12.10 -0.19
C ALA A 109 -22.95 12.99 1.05
N ASP A 110 -22.86 14.31 0.86
CA ASP A 110 -22.78 15.32 1.92
C ASP A 110 -24.04 15.31 2.78
N ASP A 111 -25.22 15.41 2.15
CA ASP A 111 -26.52 15.38 2.84
C ASP A 111 -26.71 14.07 3.63
N ALA A 112 -26.18 12.94 3.12
CA ALA A 112 -26.26 11.62 3.77
C ALA A 112 -25.14 11.35 4.78
N GLY A 113 -24.09 12.18 4.84
CA GLY A 113 -22.91 11.97 5.68
C GLY A 113 -22.11 10.70 5.36
N ARG A 114 -22.23 10.14 4.15
CA ARG A 114 -21.53 8.89 3.77
C ARG A 114 -21.32 8.77 2.26
N PRO A 115 -20.25 8.07 1.81
CA PRO A 115 -20.07 7.78 0.41
C PRO A 115 -21.22 6.92 -0.16
N PRO A 116 -21.73 7.24 -1.36
CA PRO A 116 -22.70 6.39 -2.04
C PRO A 116 -22.11 5.03 -2.36
N ALA A 117 -22.90 3.96 -2.17
CA ALA A 117 -22.48 2.61 -2.51
C ALA A 117 -22.16 2.45 -4.02
N SER A 118 -22.85 3.23 -4.88
CA SER A 118 -22.59 3.30 -6.32
C SER A 118 -21.17 3.81 -6.62
N ALA A 119 -20.73 4.88 -5.96
CA ALA A 119 -19.40 5.45 -6.12
C ALA A 119 -18.30 4.51 -5.62
N LEU A 120 -18.50 3.87 -4.46
CA LEU A 120 -17.56 2.87 -3.93
C LEU A 120 -17.44 1.66 -4.85
N LYS A 121 -18.56 1.15 -5.38
CA LYS A 121 -18.58 0.03 -6.33
C LYS A 121 -17.83 0.40 -7.62
N GLN A 122 -18.11 1.55 -8.21
CA GLN A 122 -17.43 1.99 -9.43
C GLN A 122 -15.93 2.22 -9.22
N ALA A 123 -15.51 2.72 -8.05
CA ALA A 123 -14.08 2.84 -7.72
C ALA A 123 -13.38 1.48 -7.64
N ARG A 124 -14.08 0.43 -7.16
CA ARG A 124 -13.56 -0.95 -7.17
C ARG A 124 -13.49 -1.51 -8.59
N GLU A 125 -14.53 -1.31 -9.40
CA GLU A 125 -14.55 -1.75 -10.80
C GLU A 125 -13.48 -1.06 -11.65
N LEU A 126 -13.15 0.20 -11.33
CA LEU A 126 -12.03 0.93 -11.92
C LEU A 126 -10.66 0.31 -11.58
N GLY A 127 -10.58 -0.49 -10.52
CA GLY A 127 -9.33 -1.02 -10.01
C GLY A 127 -8.52 0.02 -9.23
N LEU A 128 -9.18 0.96 -8.55
CA LEU A 128 -8.49 2.06 -7.86
C LEU A 128 -7.45 1.56 -6.84
N LEU A 129 -7.78 0.54 -6.04
CA LEU A 129 -6.83 0.01 -5.04
C LEU A 129 -5.66 -0.75 -5.70
N PRO A 130 -5.87 -1.70 -6.64
CA PRO A 130 -4.77 -2.35 -7.33
C PRO A 130 -3.87 -1.40 -8.13
N MET A 131 -4.42 -0.33 -8.72
CA MET A 131 -3.63 0.70 -9.43
C MET A 131 -2.58 1.38 -8.54
N LEU A 132 -2.75 1.31 -7.23
CA LEU A 132 -1.93 2.01 -6.24
C LEU A 132 -1.06 1.06 -5.43
N LEU A 133 -1.16 -0.25 -5.70
CA LEU A 133 -0.30 -1.27 -5.13
C LEU A 133 0.83 -1.63 -6.12
N PRO A 134 2.05 -1.90 -5.61
CA PRO A 134 3.13 -2.43 -6.43
C PRO A 134 2.76 -3.77 -7.09
N GLU A 135 3.22 -4.00 -8.32
CA GLU A 135 2.98 -5.26 -9.06
C GLU A 135 3.35 -6.52 -8.26
N GLY A 136 4.48 -6.51 -7.56
CA GLY A 136 4.94 -7.64 -6.75
C GLY A 136 4.03 -8.01 -5.57
N LEU A 137 3.06 -7.16 -5.24
CA LEU A 137 2.08 -7.35 -4.18
C LEU A 137 0.67 -7.60 -4.73
N GLY A 138 0.56 -7.92 -6.02
CA GLY A 138 -0.70 -8.18 -6.71
C GLY A 138 -1.38 -6.94 -7.31
N GLY A 139 -0.72 -5.78 -7.27
CA GLY A 139 -1.21 -4.55 -7.89
C GLY A 139 -0.83 -4.40 -9.37
N ALA A 140 -1.10 -3.22 -9.89
CA ALA A 140 -0.72 -2.76 -11.24
C ALA A 140 -0.02 -1.39 -11.21
N GLY A 141 0.30 -0.89 -10.02
CA GLY A 141 0.92 0.41 -9.82
C GLY A 141 2.43 0.39 -9.98
N GLU A 142 2.98 1.53 -10.38
CA GLU A 142 4.41 1.82 -10.25
C GLU A 142 4.84 1.76 -8.77
N PRO A 143 6.14 1.56 -8.49
CA PRO A 143 6.66 1.73 -7.14
C PRO A 143 6.21 3.06 -6.52
N TYR A 144 6.02 3.06 -5.21
CA TYR A 144 5.51 4.20 -4.46
C TYR A 144 6.19 5.51 -4.87
N SER A 145 5.37 6.51 -5.22
CA SER A 145 5.83 7.84 -5.65
C SER A 145 4.96 8.91 -4.99
N PRO A 146 5.55 9.81 -4.17
CA PRO A 146 4.83 10.94 -3.59
C PRO A 146 4.16 11.82 -4.64
N ILE A 147 4.77 11.97 -5.82
CA ILE A 147 4.22 12.74 -6.94
C ILE A 147 2.97 12.06 -7.49
N SER A 148 3.01 10.75 -7.71
CA SER A 148 1.84 10.00 -8.16
C SER A 148 0.69 10.15 -7.17
N ASN A 149 0.95 9.99 -5.87
CA ASN A 149 -0.08 10.14 -4.83
C ASN A 149 -0.68 11.55 -4.81
N ALA A 150 0.14 12.59 -4.96
CA ALA A 150 -0.36 13.97 -5.04
C ALA A 150 -1.29 14.18 -6.25
N LEU A 151 -0.89 13.69 -7.43
CA LEU A 151 -1.71 13.78 -8.65
C LEU A 151 -3.02 13.01 -8.54
N ILE A 152 -2.99 11.84 -7.92
CA ILE A 152 -4.17 11.00 -7.66
C ILE A 152 -5.13 11.70 -6.69
N ALA A 153 -4.61 12.19 -5.56
CA ALA A 153 -5.40 12.90 -4.57
C ALA A 153 -6.03 14.17 -5.16
N GLU A 154 -5.26 14.95 -5.93
CA GLU A 154 -5.75 16.14 -6.62
C GLU A 154 -6.87 15.80 -7.62
N ALA A 155 -6.66 14.78 -8.47
CA ALA A 155 -7.61 14.39 -9.50
C ALA A 155 -8.96 13.96 -8.90
N LEU A 156 -8.94 13.16 -7.83
CA LEU A 156 -10.15 12.72 -7.12
C LEU A 156 -10.82 13.87 -6.35
N SER A 157 -10.03 14.69 -5.64
CA SER A 157 -10.56 15.81 -4.84
C SER A 157 -11.21 16.89 -5.69
N TRP A 158 -10.85 17.00 -6.97
CA TRP A 158 -11.56 17.86 -7.91
C TRP A 158 -13.04 17.47 -8.07
N GLY A 159 -13.36 16.18 -7.95
CA GLY A 159 -14.73 15.69 -7.93
C GLY A 159 -15.42 16.08 -6.64
N ASP A 160 -14.89 15.57 -5.52
CA ASP A 160 -15.29 15.92 -4.16
C ASP A 160 -14.21 15.49 -3.17
N MET A 161 -13.89 16.36 -2.20
CA MET A 161 -12.82 16.11 -1.24
C MET A 161 -13.18 15.00 -0.23
N ALA A 162 -14.41 14.97 0.29
CA ALA A 162 -14.83 14.00 1.29
C ALA A 162 -14.89 12.57 0.70
N LEU A 163 -15.41 12.45 -0.52
CA LEU A 163 -15.39 11.21 -1.29
C LEU A 163 -13.96 10.78 -1.63
N ALA A 164 -13.06 11.70 -1.99
CA ALA A 164 -11.66 11.38 -2.22
C ALA A 164 -11.00 10.81 -0.96
N VAL A 165 -11.23 11.41 0.20
CA VAL A 165 -10.75 10.89 1.51
C VAL A 165 -11.30 9.49 1.75
N ALA A 166 -12.58 9.25 1.52
CA ALA A 166 -13.17 7.93 1.70
C ALA A 166 -12.56 6.86 0.78
N LEU A 167 -12.32 7.19 -0.49
CA LEU A 167 -11.74 6.27 -1.46
C LEU A 167 -10.25 5.98 -1.20
N LEU A 168 -9.50 6.95 -0.68
CA LEU A 168 -8.06 6.82 -0.41
C LEU A 168 -7.75 6.29 0.99
N ALA A 169 -8.67 6.37 1.96
CA ALA A 169 -8.42 5.95 3.35
C ALA A 169 -7.90 4.51 3.50
N PRO A 170 -8.41 3.50 2.76
CA PRO A 170 -7.87 2.14 2.84
C PRO A 170 -6.39 2.05 2.42
N LEU A 171 -5.94 2.91 1.50
CA LEU A 171 -4.56 2.89 1.01
C LEU A 171 -3.56 3.26 2.10
N SER A 172 -3.94 4.09 3.08
CA SER A 172 -3.05 4.41 4.20
C SER A 172 -2.70 3.15 5.01
N VAL A 173 -3.65 2.21 5.13
CA VAL A 173 -3.40 0.91 5.78
C VAL A 173 -2.50 0.04 4.91
N ALA A 174 -2.77 -0.05 3.61
CA ALA A 174 -1.95 -0.81 2.67
C ALA A 174 -0.50 -0.30 2.66
N GLN A 175 -0.31 1.02 2.56
CA GLN A 175 1.02 1.64 2.56
C GLN A 175 1.78 1.34 3.85
N ALA A 176 1.12 1.42 5.01
CA ALA A 176 1.77 1.09 6.28
C ALA A 176 2.22 -0.37 6.35
N LEU A 177 1.44 -1.30 5.79
CA LEU A 177 1.82 -2.71 5.69
C LEU A 177 2.97 -2.93 4.70
N ILE A 178 3.01 -2.18 3.58
CA ILE A 178 4.12 -2.22 2.62
C ILE A 178 5.43 -1.77 3.27
N ASP A 179 5.38 -0.64 3.97
CA ASP A 179 6.57 -0.01 4.53
C ASP A 179 7.10 -0.71 5.79
N TRP A 180 6.19 -1.17 6.67
CA TRP A 180 6.55 -1.66 8.01
C TRP A 180 6.06 -3.07 8.32
N GLY A 181 5.21 -3.66 7.48
CA GLY A 181 4.72 -5.03 7.66
C GLY A 181 5.81 -6.07 7.38
N ASN A 182 5.84 -7.14 8.16
CA ASN A 182 6.63 -8.32 7.80
C ASN A 182 5.94 -9.13 6.68
N ALA A 183 6.68 -10.08 6.08
CA ALA A 183 6.18 -10.89 4.96
C ALA A 183 4.84 -11.59 5.25
N ARG A 184 4.63 -12.08 6.48
CA ARG A 184 3.37 -12.70 6.88
C ARG A 184 2.22 -11.69 6.92
N GLN A 185 2.45 -10.51 7.51
CA GLN A 185 1.45 -9.44 7.57
C GLN A 185 1.10 -8.95 6.16
N GLN A 186 2.08 -8.73 5.30
CA GLN A 186 1.85 -8.34 3.91
C GLN A 186 1.03 -9.41 3.17
N ALA A 187 1.44 -10.68 3.23
CA ALA A 187 0.71 -11.76 2.57
C ALA A 187 -0.72 -11.95 3.10
N THR A 188 -0.96 -11.72 4.39
CA THR A 188 -2.28 -11.90 5.01
C THR A 188 -3.21 -10.72 4.71
N TYR A 189 -2.70 -9.49 4.81
CA TYR A 189 -3.53 -8.29 4.84
C TYR A 189 -3.52 -7.47 3.55
N LEU A 190 -2.55 -7.65 2.64
CA LEU A 190 -2.52 -6.94 1.35
C LEU A 190 -3.25 -7.67 0.22
N ALA A 191 -3.34 -9.00 0.27
CA ALA A 191 -4.03 -9.78 -0.76
C ALA A 191 -5.45 -9.25 -1.08
N PRO A 192 -6.27 -8.89 -0.08
CA PRO A 192 -7.59 -8.36 -0.36
C PRO A 192 -7.58 -7.04 -1.17
N PHE A 193 -6.55 -6.20 -1.02
CA PHE A 193 -6.43 -4.91 -1.72
C PHE A 193 -6.09 -5.10 -3.22
N ALA A 194 -5.46 -6.21 -3.58
CA ALA A 194 -5.15 -6.58 -4.96
C ALA A 194 -6.37 -7.16 -5.71
N ASP A 195 -7.27 -7.84 -5.02
CA ASP A 195 -8.38 -8.59 -5.64
C ASP A 195 -9.68 -7.76 -5.82
N ASN A 196 -9.60 -6.42 -5.76
CA ASN A 196 -10.78 -5.52 -5.79
C ASN A 196 -11.86 -5.89 -4.74
N GLY A 197 -11.45 -6.56 -3.65
CA GLY A 197 -12.35 -7.04 -2.63
C GLY A 197 -13.04 -5.92 -1.85
N GLU A 198 -14.08 -6.28 -1.09
CA GLU A 198 -14.70 -5.34 -0.17
C GLU A 198 -13.78 -5.05 1.01
N LEU A 199 -12.89 -4.06 0.90
CA LEU A 199 -12.11 -3.64 2.06
C LEU A 199 -12.42 -2.21 2.45
N ALA A 200 -13.25 -2.14 3.47
CA ALA A 200 -13.21 -1.04 4.39
C ALA A 200 -12.05 -1.34 5.37
N ALA A 201 -10.92 -0.65 5.17
CA ALA A 201 -9.80 -0.64 6.09
C ALA A 201 -9.59 0.79 6.56
N ALA A 202 -9.29 0.98 7.85
CA ALA A 202 -9.16 2.29 8.44
C ALA A 202 -7.88 2.44 9.27
N LEU A 203 -7.23 3.59 9.11
CA LEU A 203 -6.13 4.02 9.96
C LEU A 203 -6.70 4.82 11.14
N ALA A 204 -6.52 4.29 12.36
CA ALA A 204 -6.98 4.91 13.59
C ALA A 204 -5.80 5.49 14.37
N LEU A 205 -5.46 6.75 14.05
CA LEU A 205 -4.31 7.47 14.61
C LEU A 205 -4.74 8.52 15.64
N VAL A 206 -5.61 9.45 15.21
CA VAL A 206 -6.00 10.66 15.96
C VAL A 206 -6.83 10.30 17.21
N GLU A 207 -6.59 11.05 18.29
CA GLU A 207 -7.27 10.90 19.58
C GLU A 207 -8.07 12.16 19.93
N PRO A 208 -9.17 12.07 20.70
CA PRO A 208 -10.05 13.20 21.03
C PRO A 208 -9.39 14.15 22.04
N GLN A 209 -8.37 14.88 21.59
CA GLN A 209 -7.69 15.90 22.35
C GLN A 209 -7.32 17.10 21.45
N PRO A 210 -7.38 18.34 21.98
CA PRO A 210 -6.84 19.50 21.29
C PRO A 210 -5.35 19.31 21.00
N LEU A 211 -4.89 19.79 19.84
CA LEU A 211 -3.47 19.76 19.44
C LEU A 211 -2.86 18.35 19.52
N PHE A 212 -3.58 17.34 19.02
CA PHE A 212 -3.14 15.95 18.98
C PHE A 212 -1.69 15.81 18.49
N ASP A 213 -0.86 15.16 19.31
CA ASP A 213 0.52 14.78 18.99
C ASP A 213 0.61 13.27 18.73
N PRO A 214 0.96 12.82 17.52
CA PRO A 214 1.08 11.39 17.20
C PRO A 214 2.21 10.68 17.95
N TRP A 215 3.13 11.40 18.58
CA TRP A 215 4.22 10.83 19.38
C TRP A 215 3.85 10.64 20.86
N SER A 216 2.74 11.23 21.31
CA SER A 216 2.25 11.16 22.69
C SER A 216 0.83 10.60 22.75
N LEU A 217 0.72 9.29 22.49
CA LEU A 217 -0.56 8.59 22.43
C LEU A 217 -1.09 8.23 23.82
N ARG A 218 -2.36 8.53 24.09
CA ARG A 218 -3.09 8.08 25.29
C ARG A 218 -3.65 6.67 25.13
N SER A 219 -3.91 6.24 23.90
CA SER A 219 -4.30 4.86 23.63
C SER A 219 -3.12 3.94 23.91
N THR A 220 -3.33 2.89 24.69
CA THR A 220 -2.27 1.98 25.11
C THR A 220 -2.48 0.57 24.57
N ALA A 221 -1.36 -0.11 24.34
CA ALA A 221 -1.27 -1.51 23.95
C ALA A 221 -0.44 -2.26 24.98
N ARG A 222 -1.11 -2.95 25.89
CA ARG A 222 -0.45 -3.73 26.95
C ARG A 222 -0.31 -5.18 26.54
N ARG A 223 0.88 -5.74 26.69
CA ARG A 223 1.12 -7.16 26.36
C ARG A 223 0.31 -8.08 27.29
N ASP A 224 -0.37 -9.06 26.70
CA ASP A 224 -1.14 -10.12 27.37
C ASP A 224 -0.69 -11.49 26.80
N ARG A 225 -1.10 -12.61 27.42
CA ARG A 225 -0.62 -13.97 27.09
C ARG A 225 -0.80 -14.37 25.62
N ARG A 226 -1.76 -13.77 24.91
CA ARG A 226 -2.11 -14.10 23.51
C ARG A 226 -1.91 -12.95 22.52
N GLY A 227 -1.36 -11.81 22.95
CA GLY A 227 -1.22 -10.63 22.09
C GLY A 227 -1.18 -9.33 22.88
N PHE A 228 -1.99 -8.35 22.47
CA PHE A 228 -2.10 -7.05 23.11
C PHE A 228 -3.54 -6.76 23.53
N ARG A 229 -3.71 -6.15 24.69
CA ARG A 229 -4.95 -5.51 25.13
C ARG A 229 -4.86 -4.04 24.79
N LEU A 230 -5.75 -3.57 23.91
CA LEU A 230 -5.86 -2.17 23.54
C LEU A 230 -6.83 -1.45 24.47
N ARG A 231 -6.49 -0.24 24.91
CA ARG A 231 -7.38 0.65 25.67
C ARG A 231 -7.18 2.08 25.21
N GLY A 232 -8.25 2.76 24.84
CA GLY A 232 -8.20 4.14 24.39
C GLY A 232 -9.40 4.52 23.54
N GLU A 233 -9.39 5.73 23.02
CA GLU A 233 -10.42 6.26 22.12
C GLU A 233 -9.74 6.92 20.92
N LYS A 234 -10.24 6.62 19.72
CA LYS A 234 -9.79 7.20 18.46
C LYS A 234 -10.91 8.03 17.87
N THR A 235 -10.57 9.11 17.19
CA THR A 235 -11.52 10.02 16.54
C THR A 235 -11.10 10.33 15.11
N LEU A 236 -12.01 10.90 14.32
CA LEU A 236 -11.78 11.28 12.92
C LEU A 236 -11.23 10.13 12.06
N VAL A 237 -11.77 8.92 12.26
CA VAL A 237 -11.35 7.70 11.55
C VAL A 237 -12.20 7.53 10.29
N PRO A 238 -11.70 7.84 9.08
CA PRO A 238 -12.49 7.73 7.86
C PRO A 238 -12.92 6.28 7.64
N LEU A 239 -14.19 6.07 7.31
CA LEU A 239 -14.81 4.75 7.17
C LEU A 239 -14.72 3.85 8.41
N GLY A 240 -14.42 4.41 9.59
CA GLY A 240 -14.24 3.62 10.81
C GLY A 240 -15.45 2.76 11.15
N ALA A 241 -16.68 3.25 10.93
CA ALA A 241 -17.89 2.48 11.23
C ALA A 241 -18.11 1.26 10.31
N SER A 242 -17.57 1.27 9.09
CA SER A 242 -17.71 0.19 8.12
C SER A 242 -16.45 -0.66 7.98
N ALA A 243 -15.34 -0.29 8.64
CA ALA A 243 -14.06 -0.94 8.49
C ALA A 243 -14.01 -2.35 9.12
N SER A 244 -13.57 -3.31 8.33
CA SER A 244 -13.28 -4.69 8.75
C SER A 244 -11.87 -4.82 9.33
N TYR A 245 -10.95 -3.95 8.91
CA TYR A 245 -9.57 -3.94 9.37
C TYR A 245 -9.20 -2.56 9.90
N PHE A 246 -8.50 -2.54 11.04
CA PHE A 246 -7.96 -1.32 11.61
C PHE A 246 -6.45 -1.44 11.77
N LEU A 247 -5.75 -0.39 11.35
CA LEU A 247 -4.39 -0.13 11.80
C LEU A 247 -4.48 0.92 12.92
N ILE A 248 -4.20 0.50 14.15
CA ILE A 248 -4.38 1.33 15.35
C ILE A 248 -3.00 1.74 15.87
N ALA A 249 -2.77 3.04 15.99
CA ALA A 249 -1.60 3.56 16.68
C ALA A 249 -1.85 3.56 18.20
N ALA A 250 -0.95 2.97 18.98
CA ALA A 250 -1.05 2.95 20.43
C ALA A 250 0.35 3.00 21.07
N HIS A 251 0.44 3.58 22.27
CA HIS A 251 1.62 3.53 23.11
C HIS A 251 1.80 2.11 23.66
N LEU A 252 2.97 1.53 23.46
CA LEU A 252 3.30 0.21 23.98
C LEU A 252 3.63 0.30 25.48
N GLU A 253 2.82 -0.36 26.31
CA GLU A 253 3.06 -0.50 27.77
C GLU A 253 3.92 -1.73 28.10
#